data_AF-A0A0B8P3N7-F1
#
_entry.id   AF-A0A0B8P3N7-F1
#
_cell.length_a   1.000
_cell.length_b   1.000
_cell.length_c   1.000
_cell.angle_alpha   90.00
_cell.angle_beta   90.00
_cell.angle_gamma   90.00
#
_symmetry.space_group_name_H-M   'P 1'
#
loop_
_entity.id
_entity.type
_entity.pdbx_description
1 polymer ?
#
loop_
_entity_poly.entity_id
_entity_poly.type
_entity_poly.pdbx_seq_one_letter_code
_entity_poly.pdbx_strand_id
1 'polypeptide(L)'
;MVIKNSQVIALSSVTLFLAGCSPSSDSVASTGISDYKGSASITQGRAKTVEENLFECENGRSRVSGLGEITSFDGKVWTVPADNHFTTAPKAKDLYEECANITPQSIADVDEDSVPVAVVDADGEEITGYIFADNYFELYINGQLVAVDTVPFTPFNSSIVKFKVNKPYTIAVKVIDWEENLGLGTEDNRGKAFHPGDGGFIASFSDGTVTNSDWQAQTFYTAPIYDLSCLSEVDGKRLSETCTTEGTDNGENAYAAHWETPTDWMKKGFDSSSWPQATQYSEDEIGVNNKKSYMNFIEKFSGAGASFIWSTNVVLDNEVLLRYEVK
;
A
#
# COMPACT_ATOMS: atom_id res chain seq x y z
N MET A 1 -48.60 -53.27 -54.75
CA MET A 1 -49.46 -52.20 -54.20
C MET A 1 -48.59 -51.41 -53.24
N VAL A 2 -47.96 -50.34 -53.74
CA VAL A 2 -46.89 -49.61 -53.04
C VAL A 2 -47.54 -48.58 -52.13
N ILE A 3 -47.43 -48.78 -50.82
CA ILE A 3 -47.86 -47.84 -49.80
C ILE A 3 -46.70 -46.87 -49.56
N LYS A 4 -46.88 -45.60 -49.97
CA LYS A 4 -45.96 -44.49 -49.69
C LYS A 4 -46.15 -44.06 -48.24
N ASN A 5 -45.20 -44.37 -47.37
CA ASN A 5 -45.09 -43.73 -46.06
C ASN A 5 -44.38 -42.38 -46.23
N SER A 6 -45.11 -41.29 -46.04
CA SER A 6 -44.55 -39.95 -45.92
C SER A 6 -43.95 -39.79 -44.51
N GLN A 7 -42.62 -39.86 -44.41
CA GLN A 7 -41.91 -39.41 -43.21
C GLN A 7 -41.80 -37.88 -43.27
N VAL A 8 -42.42 -37.22 -42.31
CA VAL A 8 -42.25 -35.79 -42.04
C VAL A 8 -40.93 -35.62 -41.30
N ILE A 9 -39.93 -35.04 -41.97
CA ILE A 9 -38.68 -34.62 -41.34
C ILE A 9 -38.94 -33.25 -40.71
N ALA A 10 -39.06 -33.20 -39.39
CA ALA A 10 -39.05 -31.94 -38.65
C ALA A 10 -37.59 -31.42 -38.59
N LEU A 11 -37.29 -30.36 -39.33
CA LEU A 11 -36.06 -29.58 -39.11
C LEU A 11 -36.23 -28.81 -37.79
N SER A 12 -35.62 -29.31 -36.72
CA SER A 12 -35.36 -28.50 -35.53
C SER A 12 -34.26 -27.50 -35.83
N SER A 13 -34.63 -26.26 -36.06
CA SER A 13 -33.72 -25.13 -36.14
C SER A 13 -33.10 -24.91 -34.76
N VAL A 14 -31.85 -25.32 -34.58
CA VAL A 14 -31.04 -24.96 -33.40
C VAL A 14 -30.58 -23.53 -33.62
N THR A 15 -31.26 -22.58 -32.97
CA THR A 15 -30.82 -21.18 -32.89
C THR A 15 -29.60 -21.14 -31.99
N LEU A 16 -28.41 -21.01 -32.58
CA LEU A 16 -27.18 -20.74 -31.85
C LEU A 16 -27.29 -19.31 -31.29
N PHE A 17 -27.53 -19.18 -29.98
CA PHE A 17 -27.37 -17.90 -29.29
C PHE A 17 -25.88 -17.56 -29.30
N LEU A 18 -25.46 -16.70 -30.22
CA LEU A 18 -24.23 -15.94 -30.06
C LEU A 18 -24.46 -15.02 -28.85
N ALA A 19 -23.97 -15.43 -27.69
CA ALA A 19 -23.73 -14.52 -26.58
C ALA A 19 -22.70 -13.50 -27.09
N GLY A 20 -23.19 -12.34 -27.54
CA GLY A 20 -22.33 -11.21 -27.81
C GLY A 20 -21.62 -10.85 -26.52
N CYS A 21 -20.30 -10.94 -26.51
CA CYS A 21 -19.49 -10.23 -25.54
C CYS A 21 -19.82 -8.74 -25.72
N SER A 22 -20.61 -8.18 -24.81
CA SER A 22 -20.64 -6.74 -24.65
C SER A 22 -19.21 -6.30 -24.35
N PRO A 23 -18.65 -5.28 -25.02
CA PRO A 23 -17.43 -4.67 -24.54
C PRO A 23 -17.65 -4.27 -23.09
N SER A 24 -16.72 -4.65 -22.21
CA SER A 24 -16.63 -4.11 -20.86
C SER A 24 -16.78 -2.59 -20.97
N SER A 25 -17.76 -2.02 -20.28
CA SER A 25 -17.91 -0.57 -20.21
C SER A 25 -16.64 0.00 -19.61
N ASP A 26 -15.82 0.64 -20.44
CA ASP A 26 -14.62 1.32 -19.98
C ASP A 26 -15.00 2.32 -18.88
N SER A 27 -14.27 2.29 -17.77
CA SER A 27 -14.43 3.20 -16.63
C SER A 27 -14.02 4.61 -17.04
N VAL A 28 -14.92 5.35 -17.68
CA VAL A 28 -14.69 6.76 -18.03
C VAL A 28 -14.92 7.60 -16.78
N ALA A 29 -13.94 8.44 -16.45
CA ALA A 29 -14.03 9.35 -15.32
C ALA A 29 -15.30 10.24 -15.39
N SER A 30 -16.07 10.34 -14.30
CA SER A 30 -17.21 11.25 -14.21
C SER A 30 -16.74 12.71 -14.32
N THR A 31 -17.58 13.60 -14.86
CA THR A 31 -17.11 14.89 -15.41
C THR A 31 -17.09 16.05 -14.42
N GLY A 32 -17.49 15.87 -13.16
CA GLY A 32 -17.68 16.96 -12.22
C GLY A 32 -16.92 16.80 -10.90
N ILE A 33 -15.88 17.62 -10.69
CA ILE A 33 -15.27 17.78 -9.36
C ILE A 33 -16.29 18.10 -8.25
N SER A 34 -17.42 18.73 -8.62
CA SER A 34 -18.52 19.04 -7.72
C SER A 34 -19.16 17.82 -7.06
N ASP A 35 -18.90 16.61 -7.54
CA ASP A 35 -19.52 15.39 -7.03
C ASP A 35 -18.88 14.94 -5.71
N TYR A 36 -17.61 15.29 -5.47
CA TYR A 36 -16.96 15.08 -4.19
C TYR A 36 -17.32 16.20 -3.19
N LYS A 37 -17.70 15.80 -1.96
CA LYS A 37 -18.10 16.71 -0.87
C LYS A 37 -17.22 16.63 0.37
N GLY A 38 -16.16 15.83 0.33
CA GLY A 38 -15.22 15.68 1.45
C GLY A 38 -14.17 16.78 1.50
N SER A 39 -13.11 16.54 2.27
CA SER A 39 -12.07 17.52 2.59
C SER A 39 -10.82 17.41 1.72
N ALA A 40 -10.70 16.38 0.88
CA ALA A 40 -9.55 16.18 0.01
C ALA A 40 -9.36 17.29 -1.03
N SER A 41 -8.10 17.58 -1.34
CA SER A 41 -7.72 18.27 -2.57
C SER A 41 -7.73 17.25 -3.72
N ILE A 42 -8.48 17.53 -4.79
CA ILE A 42 -8.63 16.61 -5.92
C ILE A 42 -7.64 16.97 -7.02
N THR A 43 -6.98 15.95 -7.57
CA THR A 43 -6.13 16.01 -8.77
C THR A 43 -6.73 15.12 -9.86
N GLN A 44 -6.34 15.33 -11.12
CA GLN A 44 -6.77 14.48 -12.23
C GLN A 44 -5.64 14.30 -13.24
N GLY A 45 -5.43 13.05 -13.65
CA GLY A 45 -4.49 12.68 -14.68
C GLY A 45 -3.05 12.54 -14.19
N ARG A 46 -2.15 12.26 -15.15
CA ARG A 46 -0.74 11.97 -14.85
C ARG A 46 -0.02 13.17 -14.25
N ALA A 47 0.72 12.91 -13.17
CA ALA A 47 1.65 13.86 -12.60
C ALA A 47 2.84 14.10 -13.53
N LYS A 48 3.51 15.23 -13.33
CA LYS A 48 4.79 15.52 -13.99
C LYS A 48 5.89 14.81 -13.21
N THR A 49 6.64 13.91 -13.85
CA THR A 49 7.83 13.30 -13.24
C THR A 49 8.85 14.37 -12.84
N VAL A 50 9.33 14.28 -11.60
CA VAL A 50 10.39 15.13 -11.04
C VAL A 50 11.61 14.32 -10.63
N GLU A 51 11.43 13.04 -10.32
CA GLU A 51 12.50 12.07 -10.14
C GLU A 51 12.11 10.81 -10.94
N GLU A 52 12.99 10.38 -11.85
CA GLU A 52 12.67 9.28 -12.75
C GLU A 52 12.68 7.94 -12.01
N ASN A 53 13.63 7.75 -11.09
CA ASN A 53 13.74 6.52 -10.32
C ASN A 53 14.58 6.76 -9.06
N LEU A 54 14.05 6.42 -7.88
CA LEU A 54 14.78 6.51 -6.61
C LEU A 54 15.71 5.33 -6.35
N PHE A 55 15.45 4.19 -6.99
CA PHE A 55 16.09 2.92 -6.64
C PHE A 55 16.47 2.08 -7.85
N GLU A 56 17.76 1.75 -7.92
CA GLU A 56 18.32 0.83 -8.91
C GLU A 56 18.64 -0.51 -8.26
N CYS A 57 18.10 -1.59 -8.83
CA CYS A 57 18.34 -2.95 -8.35
C CYS A 57 19.67 -3.49 -8.90
N GLU A 58 20.73 -3.52 -8.08
CA GLU A 58 22.06 -3.99 -8.53
C GLU A 58 22.04 -5.44 -9.03
N ASN A 59 21.23 -6.30 -8.40
CA ASN A 59 21.17 -7.73 -8.67
C ASN A 59 19.78 -8.20 -9.14
N GLY A 60 19.22 -7.56 -10.16
CA GLY A 60 17.96 -8.03 -10.73
C GLY A 60 17.20 -6.96 -11.49
N ARG A 61 15.90 -6.87 -11.20
CA ARG A 61 15.02 -5.84 -11.72
C ARG A 61 14.16 -5.32 -10.59
N SER A 62 14.08 -4.00 -10.48
CA SER A 62 13.06 -3.30 -9.73
C SER A 62 12.04 -2.70 -10.69
N ARG A 63 10.83 -2.47 -10.21
CA ARG A 63 9.95 -1.49 -10.85
C ARG A 63 10.48 -0.08 -10.65
N VAL A 64 10.11 0.81 -11.56
CA VAL A 64 10.50 2.21 -11.51
C VAL A 64 9.82 2.88 -10.32
N SER A 65 10.64 3.39 -9.40
CA SER A 65 10.22 4.08 -8.19
C SER A 65 10.34 5.59 -8.37
N GLY A 66 9.58 6.14 -9.32
CA GLY A 66 9.61 7.56 -9.64
C GLY A 66 8.91 8.42 -8.59
N LEU A 67 9.14 9.74 -8.66
CA LEU A 67 8.35 10.75 -7.97
C LEU A 67 7.79 11.76 -8.97
N GLY A 68 6.56 12.20 -8.73
CA GLY A 68 5.89 13.20 -9.54
C GLY A 68 5.40 14.40 -8.74
N GLU A 69 5.10 15.48 -9.44
CA GLU A 69 4.35 16.63 -8.92
C GLU A 69 3.07 16.83 -9.72
N ILE A 70 1.96 17.06 -9.03
CA ILE A 70 0.68 17.39 -9.63
C ILE A 70 -0.02 18.52 -8.86
N THR A 71 -0.69 19.42 -9.57
CA THR A 71 -1.45 20.52 -8.96
C THR A 71 -2.92 20.14 -8.87
N SER A 72 -3.49 20.21 -7.68
CA SER A 72 -4.91 19.98 -7.45
C SER A 72 -5.77 21.15 -7.91
N PHE A 73 -7.08 20.92 -8.07
CA PHE A 73 -8.03 21.94 -8.55
C PHE A 73 -8.16 23.16 -7.62
N ASP A 74 -7.80 23.03 -6.34
CA ASP A 74 -7.71 24.14 -5.38
C ASP A 74 -6.35 24.85 -5.38
N GLY A 75 -5.43 24.45 -6.27
CA GLY A 75 -4.15 25.12 -6.51
C GLY A 75 -2.99 24.66 -5.62
N LYS A 76 -3.17 23.60 -4.81
CA LYS A 76 -2.06 23.00 -4.04
C LYS A 76 -1.22 22.08 -4.92
N VAL A 77 0.06 21.95 -4.59
CA VAL A 77 0.99 21.04 -5.28
C VAL A 77 1.23 19.83 -4.39
N TRP A 78 1.16 18.65 -4.98
CA TRP A 78 1.31 17.37 -4.31
C TRP A 78 2.46 16.59 -4.92
N THR A 79 3.33 16.04 -4.07
CA THR A 79 4.29 15.00 -4.45
C THR A 79 3.59 13.66 -4.46
N VAL A 80 3.77 12.87 -5.52
CA VAL A 80 3.17 11.54 -5.66
C VAL A 80 4.23 10.45 -5.90
N PRO A 81 4.08 9.24 -5.32
CA PRO A 81 2.96 8.82 -4.48
C PRO A 81 2.90 9.52 -3.11
N ALA A 82 4.03 9.92 -2.53
CA ALA A 82 4.06 10.81 -1.38
C ALA A 82 5.45 11.42 -1.14
N ASP A 83 5.48 12.53 -0.37
CA ASP A 83 6.72 13.02 0.25
C ASP A 83 7.32 11.95 1.17
N ASN A 84 8.60 11.66 0.99
CA ASN A 84 9.31 10.59 1.69
C ASN A 84 10.77 10.97 1.97
N HIS A 85 11.40 10.17 2.82
CA HIS A 85 12.77 10.31 3.27
C HIS A 85 13.70 9.24 2.71
N PHE A 86 13.30 8.53 1.63
CA PHE A 86 14.03 7.37 1.11
C PHE A 86 15.53 7.67 0.90
N THR A 87 15.87 8.80 0.30
CA THR A 87 17.25 9.17 -0.03
C THR A 87 18.03 9.80 1.12
N THR A 88 17.35 10.23 2.18
CA THR A 88 17.95 11.04 3.25
C THR A 88 18.05 10.32 4.59
N ALA A 89 17.19 9.33 4.84
CA ALA A 89 17.07 8.67 6.12
C ALA A 89 17.96 7.43 6.27
N PRO A 90 18.26 7.02 7.51
CA PRO A 90 18.88 5.73 7.77
C PRO A 90 18.04 4.59 7.18
N LYS A 91 18.70 3.67 6.49
CA LYS A 91 18.06 2.45 5.99
C LYS A 91 17.91 1.43 7.10
N ALA A 92 16.79 0.70 7.10
CA ALA A 92 16.65 -0.50 7.91
C ALA A 92 17.67 -1.56 7.48
N LYS A 93 17.95 -2.53 8.36
CA LYS A 93 18.77 -3.67 7.98
C LYS A 93 17.87 -4.73 7.36
N ASP A 94 18.25 -5.26 6.21
CA ASP A 94 17.44 -6.28 5.55
C ASP A 94 17.52 -7.63 6.27
N LEU A 95 16.36 -8.23 6.50
CA LEU A 95 16.22 -9.68 6.66
C LEU A 95 16.35 -10.34 5.28
N TYR A 96 15.72 -9.78 4.26
CA TYR A 96 15.77 -10.29 2.89
C TYR A 96 15.58 -9.16 1.89
N GLU A 97 16.50 -9.05 0.94
CA GLU A 97 16.48 -8.04 -0.13
C GLU A 97 17.29 -8.58 -1.32
N GLU A 98 16.63 -8.82 -2.45
CA GLU A 98 17.24 -9.53 -3.60
C GLU A 98 18.24 -8.66 -4.35
N CYS A 99 18.02 -7.36 -4.44
CA CYS A 99 18.88 -6.44 -5.16
C CYS A 99 20.27 -6.30 -4.52
N ALA A 100 20.40 -6.53 -3.21
CA ALA A 100 21.65 -6.54 -2.46
C ALA A 100 22.19 -7.97 -2.23
N ASN A 101 21.59 -9.00 -2.85
CA ASN A 101 21.91 -10.42 -2.63
C ASN A 101 21.81 -10.85 -1.16
N ILE A 102 20.90 -10.25 -0.38
CA ILE A 102 20.61 -10.65 1.00
C ILE A 102 19.43 -11.62 0.94
N THR A 103 19.71 -12.92 0.84
CA THR A 103 18.66 -13.94 0.67
C THR A 103 18.75 -15.11 1.68
N PRO A 104 18.74 -14.84 2.99
CA PRO A 104 18.75 -15.91 3.99
C PRO A 104 17.46 -16.73 3.91
N GLN A 105 17.54 -18.00 4.33
CA GLN A 105 16.40 -18.92 4.23
C GLN A 105 15.52 -18.89 5.48
N SER A 106 16.04 -18.37 6.59
CA SER A 106 15.30 -18.18 7.83
C SER A 106 16.01 -17.16 8.73
N ILE A 107 15.37 -16.81 9.85
CA ILE A 107 16.00 -15.95 10.87
C ILE A 107 17.32 -16.52 11.41
N ALA A 108 17.50 -17.85 11.40
CA ALA A 108 18.73 -18.47 11.92
C ALA A 108 19.98 -18.12 11.09
N ASP A 109 19.79 -17.66 9.85
CA ASP A 109 20.87 -17.22 8.95
C ASP A 109 21.17 -15.71 9.07
N VAL A 110 20.41 -14.98 9.88
CA VAL A 110 20.53 -13.52 10.04
C VAL A 110 21.40 -13.19 11.26
N ASP A 111 22.42 -12.35 11.06
CA ASP A 111 23.23 -11.79 12.15
C ASP A 111 22.51 -10.59 12.79
N GLU A 112 21.62 -10.88 13.73
CA GLU A 112 20.84 -9.86 14.46
C GLU A 112 21.73 -8.96 15.34
N ASP A 113 22.92 -9.43 15.75
CA ASP A 113 23.85 -8.65 16.59
C ASP A 113 24.53 -7.53 15.79
N SER A 114 24.57 -7.65 14.46
CA SER A 114 25.09 -6.61 13.56
C SER A 114 24.14 -5.42 13.35
N VAL A 115 22.88 -5.52 13.79
CA VAL A 115 21.85 -4.49 13.56
C VAL A 115 22.15 -3.25 14.42
N PRO A 116 22.33 -2.07 13.81
CA PRO A 116 22.55 -0.83 14.55
C PRO A 116 21.36 -0.50 15.46
N VAL A 117 21.66 0.01 16.66
CA VAL A 117 20.64 0.38 17.65
C VAL A 117 20.44 1.89 17.64
N ALA A 118 19.26 2.35 17.24
CA ALA A 118 18.87 3.76 17.35
C ALA A 118 18.57 4.11 18.82
N VAL A 119 19.26 5.10 19.38
CA VAL A 119 19.03 5.53 20.76
C VAL A 119 17.97 6.64 20.78
N VAL A 120 16.75 6.31 21.22
CA VAL A 120 15.69 7.30 21.47
C VAL A 120 15.77 7.77 22.93
N ASP A 121 15.82 6.81 23.86
CA ASP A 121 16.09 7.04 25.27
C ASP A 121 17.33 6.25 25.70
N ALA A 122 18.34 6.93 26.24
CA ALA A 122 19.64 6.31 26.57
C ALA A 122 19.53 5.21 27.65
N ASP A 123 18.60 5.37 28.58
CA ASP A 123 18.26 4.43 29.65
C ASP A 123 17.11 3.47 29.28
N GLY A 124 16.58 3.57 28.06
CA GLY A 124 15.51 2.72 27.57
C GLY A 124 15.88 1.25 27.38
N GLU A 125 14.86 0.42 27.26
CA GLU A 125 15.00 -0.99 26.89
C GLU A 125 15.29 -1.08 25.39
N GLU A 126 16.16 -2.02 25.00
CA GLU A 126 16.40 -2.32 23.59
C GLU A 126 15.27 -3.17 23.05
N ILE A 127 14.62 -2.68 21.99
CA ILE A 127 13.54 -3.34 21.27
C ILE A 127 14.03 -3.70 19.88
N THR A 128 13.84 -4.96 19.50
CA THR A 128 14.02 -5.44 18.12
C THR A 128 12.66 -5.47 17.44
N GLY A 129 12.55 -4.84 16.26
CA GLY A 129 11.37 -4.90 15.41
C GLY A 129 11.65 -5.66 14.12
N TYR A 130 10.71 -6.50 13.69
CA TYR A 130 10.70 -7.15 12.38
C TYR A 130 9.55 -6.56 11.57
N ILE A 131 9.82 -6.16 10.33
CA ILE A 131 8.90 -5.38 9.51
C ILE A 131 8.84 -5.95 8.10
N PHE A 132 7.64 -6.05 7.54
CA PHE A 132 7.41 -6.25 6.12
C PHE A 132 6.38 -5.21 5.66
N ALA A 133 6.66 -4.57 4.53
CA ALA A 133 5.77 -3.61 3.88
C ALA A 133 5.54 -4.00 2.42
N ASP A 134 4.30 -3.83 1.99
CA ASP A 134 3.87 -3.82 0.60
C ASP A 134 3.44 -2.35 0.33
N ASN A 135 4.31 -1.46 -0.16
CA ASN A 135 5.72 -1.65 -0.51
C ASN A 135 6.70 -0.97 0.45
N TYR A 136 6.50 0.30 0.82
CA TYR A 136 7.51 1.11 1.52
C TYR A 136 7.05 1.54 2.91
N PHE A 137 7.99 1.65 3.86
CA PHE A 137 7.74 2.21 5.19
C PHE A 137 8.78 3.22 5.67
N GLU A 138 8.35 4.09 6.59
CA GLU A 138 9.20 4.93 7.43
C GLU A 138 8.81 4.74 8.89
N LEU A 139 9.73 4.26 9.72
CA LEU A 139 9.48 3.98 11.14
C LEU A 139 9.94 5.12 12.03
N TYR A 140 9.03 5.60 12.86
CA TYR A 140 9.30 6.61 13.88
C TYR A 140 9.00 6.08 15.28
N ILE A 141 9.88 6.39 16.23
CA ILE A 141 9.69 6.09 17.65
C ILE A 141 9.71 7.41 18.44
N ASN A 142 8.62 7.74 19.13
CA ASN A 142 8.40 9.04 19.79
C ASN A 142 8.65 10.26 18.89
N GLY A 143 8.56 10.11 17.56
CA GLY A 143 8.81 11.13 16.57
C GLY A 143 10.22 11.20 16.01
N GLN A 144 11.16 10.38 16.50
CA GLN A 144 12.47 10.20 15.89
C GLN A 144 12.37 9.19 14.76
N LEU A 145 12.78 9.57 13.54
CA LEU A 145 12.91 8.66 12.40
C LEU A 145 14.04 7.66 12.69
N VAL A 146 13.68 6.40 12.88
CA VAL A 146 14.60 5.31 13.22
C VAL A 146 15.19 4.70 11.95
N ALA A 147 14.33 4.37 10.99
CA ALA A 147 14.74 3.75 9.74
C ALA A 147 13.64 3.90 8.68
N VAL A 148 14.05 3.81 7.41
CA VAL A 148 13.16 3.64 6.26
C VAL A 148 13.49 2.36 5.52
N ASP A 149 12.54 1.91 4.70
CA ASP A 149 12.73 0.78 3.82
C ASP A 149 13.91 1.00 2.84
N THR A 150 14.56 -0.09 2.47
CA THR A 150 15.65 -0.18 1.50
C THR A 150 15.14 -0.24 0.06
N VAL A 151 13.91 -0.73 -0.16
CA VAL A 151 13.29 -0.86 -1.49
C VAL A 151 11.96 -0.09 -1.52
N PRO A 152 11.78 0.90 -2.43
CA PRO A 152 10.54 1.68 -2.47
C PRO A 152 9.34 0.89 -3.02
N PHE A 153 9.57 0.04 -4.04
CA PHE A 153 8.50 -0.57 -4.82
C PHE A 153 8.64 -2.09 -4.89
N THR A 154 9.55 -2.59 -5.73
CA THR A 154 9.82 -4.04 -5.85
C THR A 154 11.29 -4.26 -6.20
N PRO A 155 11.87 -5.44 -5.90
CA PRO A 155 11.28 -6.62 -5.25
C PRO A 155 10.85 -6.40 -3.81
N PHE A 156 9.90 -7.18 -3.32
CA PHE A 156 9.51 -7.16 -1.90
C PHE A 156 10.65 -7.60 -1.01
N ASN A 157 10.88 -6.84 0.06
CA ASN A 157 11.91 -7.09 1.06
C ASN A 157 11.30 -7.20 2.46
N SER A 158 12.12 -7.54 3.44
CA SER A 158 11.76 -7.49 4.85
C SER A 158 12.92 -6.99 5.67
N SER A 159 12.61 -6.36 6.80
CA SER A 159 13.53 -5.53 7.55
C SER A 159 13.58 -5.92 9.03
N ILE A 160 14.74 -5.70 9.64
CA ILE A 160 14.98 -5.73 11.08
C ILE A 160 15.53 -4.39 11.55
N VAL A 161 15.02 -3.91 12.67
CA VAL A 161 15.41 -2.65 13.31
C VAL A 161 15.66 -2.87 14.79
N LYS A 162 16.55 -2.08 15.38
CA LYS A 162 16.73 -2.03 16.84
C LYS A 162 16.69 -0.59 17.33
N PHE A 163 16.03 -0.37 18.46
CA PHE A 163 16.00 0.95 19.11
C PHE A 163 15.93 0.84 20.63
N LYS A 164 16.44 1.84 21.34
CA LYS A 164 16.29 1.97 22.79
C LYS A 164 15.22 3.00 23.15
N VAL A 165 14.22 2.62 23.94
CA VAL A 165 13.12 3.52 24.33
C VAL A 165 12.54 3.17 25.70
N ASN A 166 11.99 4.18 26.40
CA ASN A 166 11.25 4.00 27.66
C ASN A 166 9.74 3.88 27.41
N LYS A 167 9.07 2.99 28.14
CA LYS A 167 7.60 2.91 28.16
C LYS A 167 6.97 4.04 29.00
N PRO A 168 5.77 4.54 28.64
CA PRO A 168 5.08 4.28 27.38
C PRO A 168 5.75 5.00 26.22
N TYR A 169 5.64 4.46 25.00
CA TYR A 169 6.17 5.09 23.79
C TYR A 169 5.22 4.96 22.62
N THR A 170 5.41 5.78 21.60
CA THR A 170 4.62 5.74 20.37
C THR A 170 5.46 5.14 19.26
N ILE A 171 4.86 4.16 18.58
CA ILE A 171 5.30 3.70 17.27
C ILE A 171 4.41 4.40 16.24
N ALA A 172 5.03 5.04 15.26
CA ALA A 172 4.30 5.64 14.16
C ALA A 172 5.01 5.31 12.85
N VAL A 173 4.24 4.97 11.82
CA VAL A 173 4.78 4.44 10.57
C VAL A 173 4.09 5.12 9.40
N LYS A 174 4.86 5.76 8.51
CA LYS A 174 4.34 6.16 7.19
C LYS A 174 4.50 4.95 6.29
N VAL A 175 3.45 4.56 5.59
CA VAL A 175 3.51 3.49 4.61
C VAL A 175 2.98 3.98 3.27
N ILE A 176 3.66 3.57 2.19
CA ILE A 176 3.37 4.01 0.83
C ILE A 176 3.21 2.75 -0.04
N ASP A 177 2.05 2.61 -0.67
CA ASP A 177 1.87 1.74 -1.84
C ASP A 177 2.37 2.51 -3.05
N TRP A 178 3.42 2.01 -3.70
CA TRP A 178 4.14 2.75 -4.73
C TRP A 178 3.43 2.62 -6.08
N GLU A 179 3.45 3.69 -6.87
CA GLU A 179 2.79 3.72 -8.17
C GLU A 179 3.82 3.86 -9.31
N GLU A 180 3.59 3.17 -10.42
CA GLU A 180 4.38 3.35 -11.66
C GLU A 180 3.80 4.49 -12.51
N ASN A 181 2.47 4.59 -12.55
CA ASN A 181 1.76 5.66 -13.23
C ASN A 181 1.52 6.82 -12.26
N LEU A 182 2.49 7.72 -12.16
CA LEU A 182 2.49 8.83 -11.20
C LEU A 182 1.20 9.67 -11.24
N GLY A 183 0.58 9.85 -10.07
CA GLY A 183 -0.65 10.58 -9.83
C GLY A 183 -1.94 9.78 -10.06
N LEU A 184 -1.82 8.48 -10.39
CA LEU A 184 -2.96 7.63 -10.74
C LEU A 184 -3.15 6.44 -9.79
N GLY A 185 -2.21 6.12 -8.92
CA GLY A 185 -2.28 4.97 -8.00
C GLY A 185 -2.28 3.62 -8.72
N THR A 186 -1.66 3.55 -9.90
CA THR A 186 -1.72 2.34 -10.75
C THR A 186 -0.37 1.94 -11.34
N GLU A 187 -0.31 0.70 -11.80
CA GLU A 187 0.85 0.02 -12.38
C GLU A 187 0.46 -0.87 -13.56
N ASP A 188 1.42 -1.21 -14.43
CA ASP A 188 1.19 -2.25 -15.44
C ASP A 188 1.20 -3.63 -14.76
N ASN A 189 0.02 -4.16 -14.48
CA ASN A 189 -0.14 -5.42 -13.77
C ASN A 189 -1.42 -6.16 -14.16
N ARG A 190 -1.43 -7.49 -13.93
CA ARG A 190 -2.57 -8.39 -14.16
C ARG A 190 -3.20 -8.24 -15.56
N GLY A 191 -2.39 -7.87 -16.56
CA GLY A 191 -2.79 -7.70 -17.96
C GLY A 191 -3.48 -6.38 -18.26
N LYS A 192 -3.32 -5.36 -17.41
CA LYS A 192 -3.88 -4.02 -17.55
C LYS A 192 -2.80 -2.97 -17.35
N ALA A 193 -2.77 -1.96 -18.22
CA ALA A 193 -1.80 -0.88 -18.15
C ALA A 193 -1.99 0.03 -16.92
N PHE A 194 -3.21 0.08 -16.37
CA PHE A 194 -3.57 0.85 -15.18
C PHE A 194 -4.33 -0.05 -14.21
N HIS A 195 -3.59 -0.89 -13.50
CA HIS A 195 -4.13 -1.71 -12.41
C HIS A 195 -3.76 -1.06 -11.07
N PRO A 196 -4.70 -0.86 -10.13
CA PRO A 196 -4.34 -0.41 -8.79
C PRO A 196 -3.47 -1.44 -8.07
N GLY A 197 -2.43 -0.98 -7.39
CA GLY A 197 -1.63 -1.81 -6.48
C GLY A 197 -2.45 -2.22 -5.25
N ASP A 198 -1.87 -3.08 -4.43
CA ASP A 198 -2.38 -3.28 -3.08
C ASP A 198 -1.24 -3.06 -2.10
N GLY A 199 -1.52 -2.35 -1.01
CA GLY A 199 -0.58 -2.08 0.05
C GLY A 199 -0.58 -3.17 1.13
N GLY A 200 0.11 -2.93 2.23
CA GLY A 200 0.06 -3.79 3.40
C GLY A 200 1.22 -3.56 4.35
N PHE A 201 0.96 -3.64 5.66
CA PHE A 201 2.01 -3.50 6.65
C PHE A 201 1.85 -4.52 7.78
N ILE A 202 2.92 -5.23 8.10
CA ILE A 202 2.95 -6.17 9.23
C ILE A 202 4.25 -6.00 10.01
N ALA A 203 4.14 -5.97 11.34
CA ALA A 203 5.31 -5.89 12.20
C ALA A 203 5.10 -6.60 13.54
N SER A 204 6.21 -7.08 14.10
CA SER A 204 6.29 -7.56 15.48
C SER A 204 7.51 -6.96 16.18
N PHE A 205 7.41 -6.81 17.50
CA PHE A 205 8.45 -6.22 18.33
C PHE A 205 8.75 -7.12 19.53
N SER A 206 10.01 -7.12 19.99
CA SER A 206 10.50 -8.00 21.05
C SER A 206 9.87 -7.76 22.43
N ASP A 207 9.17 -6.64 22.62
CA ASP A 207 8.39 -6.37 23.84
C ASP A 207 6.96 -6.93 23.82
N GLY A 208 6.62 -7.69 22.77
CA GLY A 208 5.31 -8.31 22.58
C GLY A 208 4.32 -7.45 21.79
N THR A 209 4.71 -6.24 21.37
CA THR A 209 3.88 -5.42 20.49
C THR A 209 3.80 -6.06 19.10
N VAL A 210 2.60 -6.14 18.53
CA VAL A 210 2.35 -6.65 17.18
C VAL A 210 1.34 -5.76 16.45
N THR A 211 1.40 -5.73 15.12
CA THR A 211 0.35 -5.08 14.31
C THR A 211 -0.96 -5.84 14.42
N ASN A 212 -2.03 -5.13 14.76
CA ASN A 212 -3.38 -5.67 14.92
C ASN A 212 -4.42 -4.54 14.80
N SER A 213 -5.68 -4.81 15.15
CA SER A 213 -6.79 -3.84 15.02
C SER A 213 -6.80 -2.75 16.08
N ASP A 214 -5.89 -2.79 17.07
CA ASP A 214 -5.73 -1.74 18.09
C ASP A 214 -4.82 -0.60 17.60
N TRP A 215 -4.19 -0.77 16.44
CA TRP A 215 -3.46 0.28 15.74
C TRP A 215 -4.44 1.25 15.10
N GLN A 216 -4.05 2.52 15.01
CA GLN A 216 -4.77 3.52 14.23
C GLN A 216 -4.18 3.60 12.83
N ALA A 217 -5.03 3.79 11.81
CA ALA A 217 -4.60 3.92 10.42
C ALA A 217 -5.45 4.97 9.68
N GLN A 218 -4.81 5.94 9.03
CA GLN A 218 -5.50 6.97 8.28
C GLN A 218 -4.84 7.15 6.90
N THR A 219 -5.64 7.05 5.82
CA THR A 219 -5.20 7.32 4.45
C THR A 219 -5.07 8.81 4.17
N PHE A 220 -4.06 9.23 3.42
CA PHE A 220 -3.76 10.61 3.00
C PHE A 220 -3.62 10.77 1.48
N TYR A 221 -3.61 9.67 0.74
CA TYR A 221 -3.66 9.65 -0.71
C TYR A 221 -4.48 8.46 -1.16
N THR A 222 -5.58 8.69 -1.89
CA THR A 222 -6.43 7.63 -2.46
C THR A 222 -6.50 7.77 -3.98
N ALA A 223 -6.16 6.72 -4.71
CA ALA A 223 -6.15 6.65 -6.17
C ALA A 223 -6.12 5.18 -6.67
N PRO A 224 -6.53 4.87 -7.90
CA PRO A 224 -7.28 5.70 -8.86
C PRO A 224 -8.75 5.86 -8.45
N ILE A 225 -9.36 6.98 -8.85
CA ILE A 225 -10.79 7.22 -8.69
C ILE A 225 -11.41 7.61 -10.04
N TYR A 226 -12.41 6.85 -10.51
CA TYR A 226 -13.12 7.15 -11.76
C TYR A 226 -14.48 7.82 -11.51
N ASP A 227 -15.07 7.67 -10.34
CA ASP A 227 -16.32 8.34 -9.97
C ASP A 227 -16.16 8.99 -8.59
N LEU A 228 -16.02 10.31 -8.55
CA LEU A 228 -15.83 11.03 -7.29
C LEU A 228 -16.98 10.86 -6.28
N SER A 229 -18.17 10.45 -6.73
CA SER A 229 -19.30 10.16 -5.84
C SER A 229 -19.14 8.86 -5.04
N CYS A 230 -18.16 8.01 -5.40
CA CYS A 230 -17.84 6.79 -4.65
C CYS A 230 -17.11 7.06 -3.33
N LEU A 231 -16.58 8.28 -3.17
CA LEU A 231 -15.87 8.71 -1.98
C LEU A 231 -16.82 9.31 -0.94
N SER A 232 -16.54 9.04 0.33
CA SER A 232 -17.22 9.70 1.44
C SER A 232 -16.31 9.88 2.65
N GLU A 233 -16.64 10.83 3.53
CA GLU A 233 -15.96 11.01 4.80
C GLU A 233 -16.98 10.91 5.94
N VAL A 234 -16.77 9.97 6.87
CA VAL A 234 -17.71 9.68 7.97
C VAL A 234 -16.91 9.36 9.23
N ASP A 235 -17.18 10.07 10.32
CA ASP A 235 -16.57 9.83 11.64
C ASP A 235 -15.03 9.72 11.60
N GLY A 236 -14.39 10.62 10.85
CA GLY A 236 -12.92 10.65 10.67
C GLY A 236 -12.40 9.70 9.59
N LYS A 237 -13.20 8.72 9.13
CA LYS A 237 -12.82 7.80 8.05
C LYS A 237 -12.92 8.49 6.69
N ARG A 238 -11.98 8.15 5.80
CA ARG A 238 -11.96 8.53 4.38
C ARG A 238 -12.22 7.27 3.58
N LEU A 239 -13.43 7.13 3.06
CA LEU A 239 -13.97 5.87 2.54
C LEU A 239 -13.99 5.88 1.01
N SER A 240 -13.58 4.74 0.44
CA SER A 240 -13.59 4.44 -0.99
C SER A 240 -14.22 3.08 -1.30
N GLU A 241 -15.03 2.54 -0.38
CA GLU A 241 -15.61 1.18 -0.45
C GLU A 241 -16.47 0.92 -1.70
N THR A 242 -17.06 1.99 -2.27
CA THR A 242 -17.89 1.89 -3.48
C THR A 242 -17.13 2.24 -4.75
N CYS A 243 -15.85 2.59 -4.64
CA CYS A 243 -15.00 2.86 -5.77
C CYS A 243 -14.59 1.53 -6.44
N THR A 244 -14.40 1.57 -7.76
CA THR A 244 -13.90 0.40 -8.49
C THR A 244 -12.44 0.15 -8.15
N THR A 245 -12.09 -1.12 -7.97
CA THR A 245 -10.70 -1.61 -7.84
C THR A 245 -10.25 -2.39 -9.08
N GLU A 246 -11.08 -2.45 -10.12
CA GLU A 246 -10.75 -3.12 -11.38
C GLU A 246 -9.71 -2.32 -12.19
N GLY A 247 -8.73 -3.05 -12.74
CA GLY A 247 -7.76 -2.48 -13.67
C GLY A 247 -8.36 -2.14 -15.05
N THR A 248 -7.79 -1.15 -15.71
CA THR A 248 -8.21 -0.67 -17.04
C THR A 248 -7.01 -0.43 -17.96
N ASP A 249 -7.27 -0.35 -19.26
CA ASP A 249 -6.26 0.04 -20.26
C ASP A 249 -6.32 1.54 -20.59
N ASN A 250 -7.30 2.27 -20.05
CA ASN A 250 -7.58 3.69 -20.34
C ASN A 250 -7.68 4.51 -19.04
N GLY A 251 -6.67 4.41 -18.17
CA GLY A 251 -6.68 4.98 -16.82
C GLY A 251 -6.19 6.43 -16.70
N GLU A 252 -5.75 7.04 -17.80
CA GLU A 252 -5.01 8.31 -17.78
C GLU A 252 -5.77 9.52 -17.22
N ASN A 253 -7.10 9.43 -17.13
CA ASN A 253 -7.97 10.51 -16.66
C ASN A 253 -8.53 10.25 -15.26
N ALA A 254 -8.01 9.26 -14.52
CA ALA A 254 -8.42 9.01 -13.14
C ALA A 254 -8.17 10.24 -12.26
N TYR A 255 -9.03 10.39 -11.25
CA TYR A 255 -8.85 11.33 -10.16
C TYR A 255 -8.04 10.69 -9.04
N ALA A 256 -7.51 11.57 -8.21
CA ALA A 256 -6.82 11.23 -6.97
C ALA A 256 -7.25 12.22 -5.87
N ALA A 257 -7.47 11.69 -4.67
CA ALA A 257 -7.86 12.46 -3.48
C ALA A 257 -6.68 12.55 -2.51
N HIS A 258 -6.30 13.78 -2.14
CA HIS A 258 -5.14 14.06 -1.31
C HIS A 258 -5.53 14.82 -0.04
N TRP A 259 -4.90 14.48 1.07
CA TRP A 259 -5.04 15.20 2.34
C TRP A 259 -3.65 15.54 2.91
N GLU A 260 -3.53 16.70 3.55
CA GLU A 260 -2.26 17.08 4.16
C GLU A 260 -1.98 16.18 5.37
N THR A 261 -0.76 15.63 5.44
CA THR A 261 -0.32 14.91 6.63
C THR A 261 -0.17 15.91 7.80
N PRO A 262 -0.72 15.61 9.01
CA PRO A 262 -0.67 16.57 10.10
C PRO A 262 0.78 16.78 10.55
N THR A 263 1.18 18.02 10.82
CA THR A 263 2.50 18.27 11.41
C THR A 263 2.66 17.53 12.72
N ASP A 264 3.85 17.01 13.01
CA ASP A 264 4.18 16.33 14.26
C ASP A 264 3.38 15.05 14.55
N TRP A 265 2.67 14.49 13.57
CA TRP A 265 1.84 13.29 13.72
C TRP A 265 2.59 12.06 14.26
N MET A 266 3.93 12.05 14.16
CA MET A 266 4.83 11.04 14.69
C MET A 266 5.08 11.13 16.20
N LYS A 267 4.98 12.34 16.77
CA LYS A 267 5.44 12.61 18.14
C LYS A 267 4.54 11.94 19.16
N LYS A 268 5.10 11.59 20.33
CA LYS A 268 4.35 10.97 21.43
C LYS A 268 3.09 11.75 21.84
N GLY A 269 3.16 13.09 21.84
CA GLY A 269 2.07 13.96 22.27
C GLY A 269 1.01 14.31 21.20
N PHE A 270 1.08 13.75 20.00
CA PHE A 270 0.08 14.00 18.96
C PHE A 270 -1.27 13.39 19.34
N ASP A 271 -2.35 14.18 19.22
CA ASP A 271 -3.71 13.74 19.45
C ASP A 271 -4.28 13.07 18.20
N SER A 272 -4.16 11.75 18.14
CA SER A 272 -4.74 10.91 17.09
C SER A 272 -6.13 10.37 17.46
N SER A 273 -6.83 10.92 18.47
CA SER A 273 -8.12 10.38 18.92
C SER A 273 -9.22 10.36 17.84
N SER A 274 -9.08 11.18 16.80
CA SER A 274 -9.98 11.20 15.64
C SER A 274 -9.64 10.17 14.56
N TRP A 275 -8.47 9.52 14.62
CA TRP A 275 -8.05 8.55 13.61
C TRP A 275 -8.77 7.22 13.83
N PRO A 276 -9.26 6.58 12.75
CA PRO A 276 -9.91 5.29 12.85
C PRO A 276 -8.90 4.20 13.18
N GLN A 277 -9.42 3.10 13.70
CA GLN A 277 -8.65 1.87 13.89
C GLN A 277 -8.30 1.25 12.54
N ALA A 278 -7.19 0.52 12.51
CA ALA A 278 -6.70 -0.17 11.34
C ALA A 278 -7.58 -1.37 10.97
N THR A 279 -7.70 -1.62 9.68
CA THR A 279 -8.33 -2.83 9.15
C THR A 279 -7.29 -3.95 9.07
N GLN A 280 -7.66 -5.16 9.45
CA GLN A 280 -6.80 -6.34 9.26
C GLN A 280 -7.06 -6.98 7.90
N TYR A 281 -5.99 -7.40 7.24
CA TYR A 281 -6.02 -8.13 5.98
C TYR A 281 -5.29 -9.46 6.11
N SER A 282 -5.72 -10.45 5.34
CA SER A 282 -5.11 -11.77 5.27
C SER A 282 -3.92 -11.82 4.31
N GLU A 283 -3.06 -12.82 4.48
CA GLU A 283 -1.92 -13.08 3.58
C GLU A 283 -2.37 -13.31 2.12
N ASP A 284 -3.58 -13.85 1.92
CA ASP A 284 -4.19 -14.04 0.61
C ASP A 284 -4.63 -12.72 -0.02
N GLU A 285 -5.16 -11.79 0.79
CA GLU A 285 -5.58 -10.46 0.33
C GLU A 285 -4.37 -9.61 -0.11
N ILE A 286 -3.26 -9.68 0.63
CA ILE A 286 -2.00 -8.98 0.28
C ILE A 286 -1.19 -9.74 -0.78
N GLY A 287 -1.48 -11.04 -1.01
CA GLY A 287 -0.77 -11.83 -2.01
C GLY A 287 0.69 -12.17 -1.66
N VAL A 288 1.02 -12.33 -0.37
CA VAL A 288 2.40 -12.55 0.10
C VAL A 288 2.87 -14.01 0.11
N ASN A 289 1.97 -14.98 -0.14
CA ASN A 289 2.25 -16.42 -0.01
C ASN A 289 3.39 -16.95 -0.91
N ASN A 290 3.78 -16.20 -1.94
CA ASN A 290 4.89 -16.56 -2.83
C ASN A 290 6.12 -15.67 -2.65
N LYS A 291 6.13 -14.78 -1.65
CA LYS A 291 7.22 -13.83 -1.39
C LYS A 291 8.17 -14.41 -0.36
N LYS A 292 9.40 -14.72 -0.77
CA LYS A 292 10.42 -15.27 0.14
C LYS A 292 10.78 -14.30 1.26
N SER A 293 10.77 -12.99 0.98
CA SER A 293 10.96 -11.92 1.97
C SER A 293 9.98 -12.00 3.13
N TYR A 294 8.77 -12.50 2.91
CA TYR A 294 7.80 -12.77 3.97
C TYR A 294 7.90 -14.21 4.48
N MET A 295 7.77 -15.19 3.57
CA MET A 295 7.58 -16.61 3.92
C MET A 295 8.78 -17.21 4.66
N ASN A 296 10.01 -16.76 4.40
CA ASN A 296 11.20 -17.25 5.11
C ASN A 296 11.22 -16.82 6.59
N PHE A 297 10.45 -15.79 6.95
CA PHE A 297 10.41 -15.19 8.29
C PHE A 297 8.99 -15.12 8.87
N ILE A 298 8.06 -15.95 8.37
CA ILE A 298 6.65 -15.95 8.80
C ILE A 298 6.49 -16.06 10.33
N GLU A 299 7.39 -16.79 11.01
CA GLU A 299 7.42 -16.91 12.48
C GLU A 299 7.71 -15.59 13.21
N LYS A 300 8.29 -14.59 12.53
CA LYS A 300 8.49 -13.23 13.03
C LYS A 300 7.34 -12.28 12.68
N PHE A 301 6.38 -12.74 11.87
CA PHE A 301 5.23 -11.97 11.44
C PHE A 301 3.95 -12.61 11.97
N SER A 302 3.17 -13.30 11.12
CA SER A 302 1.93 -13.95 11.53
C SER A 302 2.14 -15.03 12.60
N GLY A 303 3.27 -15.75 12.58
CA GLY A 303 3.63 -16.70 13.64
C GLY A 303 3.91 -16.04 15.01
N ALA A 304 4.25 -14.74 15.03
CA ALA A 304 4.35 -13.96 16.27
C ALA A 304 2.97 -13.42 16.74
N GLY A 305 1.90 -13.66 15.98
CA GLY A 305 0.55 -13.15 16.24
C GLY A 305 0.27 -11.78 15.62
N ALA A 306 1.15 -11.28 14.74
CA ALA A 306 0.89 -10.05 13.99
C ALA A 306 -0.10 -10.29 12.85
N SER A 307 -0.79 -9.23 12.43
CA SER A 307 -1.68 -9.22 11.26
C SER A 307 -1.24 -8.12 10.31
N PHE A 308 -1.48 -8.31 9.00
CA PHE A 308 -1.37 -7.21 8.06
C PHE A 308 -2.43 -6.17 8.41
N ILE A 309 -2.02 -4.91 8.45
CA ILE A 309 -2.89 -3.78 8.73
C ILE A 309 -2.74 -2.70 7.67
N TRP A 310 -3.85 -2.01 7.39
CA TRP A 310 -3.90 -0.81 6.55
C TRP A 310 -5.03 0.10 7.02
N SER A 311 -5.33 1.14 6.23
CA SER A 311 -6.56 1.94 6.36
C SER A 311 -7.80 1.13 5.90
N THR A 312 -8.87 1.80 5.50
CA THR A 312 -10.13 1.14 5.11
C THR A 312 -10.09 0.46 3.73
N ASN A 313 -9.13 0.82 2.86
CA ASN A 313 -9.01 0.23 1.53
C ASN A 313 -7.55 -0.05 1.18
N VAL A 314 -7.14 -1.31 1.28
CA VAL A 314 -5.77 -1.74 0.95
C VAL A 314 -5.38 -1.56 -0.52
N VAL A 315 -6.36 -1.46 -1.43
CA VAL A 315 -6.11 -1.38 -2.88
C VAL A 315 -6.02 0.06 -3.38
N LEU A 316 -6.72 1.00 -2.75
CA LEU A 316 -6.80 2.38 -3.26
C LEU A 316 -6.10 3.40 -2.36
N ASP A 317 -5.80 3.08 -1.10
CA ASP A 317 -5.15 4.02 -0.19
C ASP A 317 -3.63 3.89 -0.32
N ASN A 318 -3.01 4.83 -1.04
CA ASN A 318 -1.61 4.77 -1.47
C ASN A 318 -0.63 5.44 -0.48
N GLU A 319 -1.08 6.37 0.36
CA GLU A 319 -0.31 6.89 1.49
C GLU A 319 -1.12 6.70 2.77
N VAL A 320 -0.61 5.93 3.73
CA VAL A 320 -1.27 5.69 5.02
C VAL A 320 -0.33 5.99 6.17
N LEU A 321 -0.88 6.59 7.22
CA LEU A 321 -0.19 6.82 8.48
C LEU A 321 -0.73 5.88 9.54
N LEU A 322 0.17 5.08 10.12
CA LEU A 322 -0.12 4.10 11.16
C LEU A 322 0.41 4.61 12.51
N ARG A 323 -0.33 4.34 13.59
CA ARG A 323 0.08 4.80 14.93
C ARG A 323 -0.38 3.86 16.03
N TYR A 324 0.49 3.60 16.99
CA TYR A 324 0.20 2.79 18.18
C TYR A 324 0.93 3.32 19.41
N GLU A 325 0.26 3.30 20.56
CA GLU A 325 0.85 3.68 21.84
C GLU A 325 1.11 2.43 22.69
N VAL A 326 2.38 2.08 22.83
CA VAL A 326 2.84 1.01 23.70
C VAL A 326 2.77 1.50 25.15
N LYS A 327 2.10 0.71 26.00
CA LYS A 327 1.85 1.03 27.42
C LYS A 327 3.01 0.64 28.32
#